data_AF-A0A0F7K2S4-F1
#
_entry.id   AF-A0A0F7K2S4-F1
#
_cell.length_a   1.000
_cell.length_b   1.000
_cell.length_c   1.000
_cell.angle_alpha   90.00
_cell.angle_beta   90.00
_cell.angle_gamma   90.00
#
_symmetry.space_group_name_H-M   'P 1'
#
loop_
_entity.id
_entity.type
_entity.pdbx_description
1 polymer ?
#
loop_
_entity_poly.entity_id
_entity_poly.type
_entity_poly.pdbx_seq_one_letter_code
_entity_poly.pdbx_strand_id
1 'polypeptide(L)'
;MKEFGVAGFEAARSLSELNLRTWEKLLEKQAETFGLFADAGVELVKATSEAKEIKDLVAAEMSVAKQFGENVAAKSREAVQLTTEARDDYRSWIEQGFETFSKQVSQSVKVA
;
A
#
# COMPACT_ATOMS: atom_id res chain seq x y z
N MET A 1 -8.55 29.63 -22.33
CA MET A 1 -8.04 29.87 -20.97
C MET A 1 -8.89 29.22 -19.87
N LYS A 2 -10.21 29.44 -19.82
CA LYS A 2 -11.08 28.84 -18.77
C LYS A 2 -11.04 27.29 -18.76
N GLU A 3 -11.12 26.64 -19.92
CA GLU A 3 -11.07 25.16 -20.03
C GLU A 3 -9.71 24.56 -19.65
N PHE A 4 -8.62 25.23 -20.01
CA PHE A 4 -7.27 24.87 -19.55
C PHE A 4 -7.14 24.96 -18.02
N GLY A 5 -7.73 26.00 -17.40
CA GLY A 5 -7.74 26.15 -15.95
C GLY A 5 -8.55 25.07 -15.23
N VAL A 6 -9.69 24.66 -15.80
CA VAL A 6 -10.52 23.57 -15.26
C VAL A 6 -9.79 22.23 -15.37
N ALA A 7 -9.21 21.90 -16.52
CA ALA A 7 -8.47 20.64 -16.68
C ALA A 7 -7.22 20.58 -15.77
N GLY A 8 -6.52 21.69 -15.57
CA GLY A 8 -5.41 21.75 -14.60
C GLY A 8 -5.88 21.51 -13.16
N PHE A 9 -7.03 22.06 -12.77
CA PHE A 9 -7.63 21.83 -11.46
C PHE A 9 -8.06 20.36 -11.28
N GLU A 10 -8.71 19.77 -12.28
CA GLU A 10 -9.13 18.36 -12.26
C GLU A 10 -7.93 17.41 -12.18
N ALA A 11 -6.84 17.69 -12.92
CA ALA A 11 -5.60 16.92 -12.84
C ALA A 11 -4.94 17.01 -11.45
N ALA A 12 -4.92 18.21 -10.85
CA ALA A 12 -4.40 18.39 -9.50
C ALA A 12 -5.27 17.67 -8.44
N ARG A 13 -6.60 17.71 -8.60
CA ARG A 13 -7.54 17.00 -7.74
C ARG A 13 -7.31 15.48 -7.84
N SER A 14 -7.26 14.92 -9.03
CA SER A 14 -7.09 13.47 -9.22
C SER A 14 -5.73 12.98 -8.70
N LEU A 15 -4.67 13.80 -8.81
CA LEU A 15 -3.37 13.51 -8.19
C LEU A 15 -3.46 13.48 -6.66
N SER A 16 -4.20 14.42 -6.06
CA SER A 16 -4.42 14.45 -4.60
C SER A 16 -5.17 13.21 -4.12
N GLU A 17 -6.24 12.81 -4.83
CA GLU A 17 -7.00 11.59 -4.54
C GLU A 17 -6.13 10.33 -4.69
N LEU A 18 -5.27 10.28 -5.71
CA LEU A 18 -4.30 9.20 -5.91
C LEU A 18 -3.30 9.11 -4.75
N ASN A 19 -2.74 10.24 -4.33
CA ASN A 19 -1.82 10.30 -3.18
C ASN A 19 -2.52 9.77 -1.92
N LEU A 20 -3.72 10.27 -1.62
CA LEU A 20 -4.48 9.85 -0.44
C LEU A 20 -4.74 8.35 -0.44
N ARG A 21 -5.24 7.79 -1.55
CA ARG A 21 -5.49 6.35 -1.67
C ARG A 21 -4.22 5.52 -1.49
N THR A 22 -3.10 5.99 -2.02
CA THR A 22 -1.80 5.31 -1.86
C THR A 22 -1.36 5.29 -0.39
N TRP A 23 -1.51 6.43 0.30
CA TRP A 23 -1.18 6.55 1.71
C TRP A 23 -2.09 5.74 2.63
N GLU A 24 -3.40 5.72 2.35
CA GLU A 24 -4.36 4.89 3.07
C GLU A 24 -3.96 3.41 3.02
N LYS A 25 -3.68 2.89 1.83
CA LYS A 25 -3.21 1.50 1.65
C LYS A 25 -1.88 1.25 2.37
N LEU A 26 -0.94 2.19 2.32
CA LEU A 26 0.34 2.07 3.03
C LEU A 26 0.16 1.99 4.55
N LEU A 27 -0.70 2.85 5.11
CA LEU A 27 -1.00 2.87 6.54
C LEU A 27 -1.72 1.59 6.98
N GLU A 28 -2.65 1.09 6.17
CA GLU A 28 -3.32 -0.20 6.41
C GLU A 28 -2.29 -1.32 6.50
N LYS A 29 -1.36 -1.42 5.54
CA LYS A 29 -0.30 -2.44 5.56
C LYS A 29 0.68 -2.27 6.71
N GLN A 30 0.97 -1.04 7.12
CA GLN A 30 1.79 -0.80 8.30
C GLN A 30 1.07 -1.28 9.57
N ALA A 31 -0.22 -1.00 9.73
CA ALA A 31 -1.02 -1.47 10.86
C ALA A 31 -1.13 -3.01 10.90
N GLU A 32 -1.38 -3.65 9.75
CA GLU A 32 -1.36 -5.12 9.63
C GLU A 32 -0.01 -5.71 10.07
N THR A 33 1.10 -5.09 9.65
CA THR A 33 2.45 -5.55 10.01
C THR A 33 2.70 -5.39 11.52
N PHE A 34 2.25 -4.29 12.13
CA PHE A 34 2.29 -4.13 13.59
C PHE A 34 1.46 -5.20 14.31
N GLY A 35 0.31 -5.57 13.74
CA GLY A 35 -0.53 -6.67 14.24
C GLY A 35 0.24 -7.98 14.40
N LEU A 36 1.14 -8.31 13.47
CA LEU A 36 1.96 -9.52 13.56
C LEU A 36 2.83 -9.58 14.81
N PHE A 37 3.35 -8.44 15.27
CA PHE A 37 4.15 -8.39 16.50
C PHE A 37 3.28 -8.58 17.74
N ALA A 38 2.07 -8.01 17.73
CA ALA A 38 1.12 -8.20 18.81
C ALA A 38 0.68 -9.67 18.90
N ASP A 39 0.36 -10.30 17.76
CA ASP A 39 -0.02 -11.70 17.68
C ASP A 39 1.10 -12.62 18.17
N ALA A 40 2.34 -12.39 17.73
CA ALA A 40 3.50 -13.13 18.22
C ALA A 40 3.69 -12.98 19.75
N GLY A 41 3.48 -11.77 20.29
CA GLY A 41 3.52 -11.53 21.73
C GLY A 41 2.45 -12.31 22.49
N VAL A 42 1.22 -12.34 21.98
CA VAL A 42 0.11 -13.12 22.55
C VAL A 42 0.42 -14.62 22.51
N GLU A 43 0.94 -15.13 21.38
CA GLU A 43 1.33 -16.54 21.25
C GLU A 43 2.45 -16.91 22.24
N LEU A 44 3.45 -16.05 22.44
CA LEU A 44 4.53 -16.29 23.41
C LEU A 44 4.03 -16.31 24.85
N VAL A 45 3.15 -15.38 25.23
CA VAL A 45 2.53 -15.37 26.58
C VAL A 45 1.74 -16.65 26.79
N LYS A 46 0.95 -17.06 25.80
CA LYS A 46 0.18 -18.31 25.85
C LYS A 46 1.09 -19.52 26.01
N ALA A 47 2.12 -19.64 25.16
CA ALA A 47 3.12 -20.71 25.22
C ALA A 47 3.80 -20.78 26.59
N THR A 48 4.16 -19.62 27.16
CA THR A 48 4.78 -19.54 28.50
C THR A 48 3.83 -20.00 29.60
N SER A 49 2.55 -19.66 29.51
CA SER A 49 1.54 -20.06 30.49
C SER A 49 1.18 -21.55 30.45
N GLU A 50 1.33 -22.19 29.29
CA GLU A 50 0.99 -23.60 29.06
C GLU A 50 2.18 -24.55 29.19
N ALA A 51 3.41 -24.05 29.11
CA ALA A 51 4.63 -24.85 29.18
C ALA A 51 4.82 -25.49 30.56
N LYS A 52 5.08 -26.80 30.58
CA LYS A 52 5.38 -27.56 31.80
C LYS A 52 6.88 -27.72 32.02
N GLU A 53 7.64 -27.71 30.94
CA GLU A 53 9.10 -27.84 30.94
C GLU A 53 9.75 -26.80 30.02
N ILE A 54 11.02 -26.46 30.28
CA ILE A 54 11.79 -25.49 29.47
C ILE A 54 11.87 -25.91 28.00
N LYS A 55 11.94 -27.22 27.72
CA LYS A 55 11.99 -27.73 26.33
C LYS A 55 10.72 -27.39 25.53
N ASP A 56 9.57 -27.35 26.19
CA ASP A 56 8.29 -27.00 25.57
C ASP A 56 8.25 -25.51 25.22
N LEU A 57 8.85 -24.67 26.08
CA LEU A 57 9.01 -23.24 25.86
C LEU A 57 9.87 -22.96 24.63
N VAL A 58 11.04 -23.62 24.52
CA VAL A 58 11.97 -23.47 23.38
C VAL A 58 11.31 -23.92 22.07
N ALA A 59 10.57 -25.03 22.10
CA ALA A 59 9.82 -25.48 20.94
C ALA A 59 8.76 -24.46 20.49
N ALA A 60 8.05 -23.86 21.46
CA ALA A 60 7.05 -22.83 21.17
C ALA A 60 7.68 -21.54 20.64
N GLU A 61 8.79 -21.06 21.22
CA GLU A 61 9.53 -19.90 20.70
C GLU A 61 9.96 -20.10 19.25
N MET A 62 10.49 -21.28 18.91
CA MET A 62 10.85 -21.61 17.53
C MET A 62 9.63 -21.61 16.60
N SER A 63 8.49 -22.13 17.06
CA SER A 63 7.25 -22.14 16.28
C SER A 63 6.75 -20.72 16.01
N VAL A 64 6.67 -19.88 17.04
CA VAL A 64 6.25 -18.47 16.91
C VAL A 64 7.20 -17.70 16.01
N ALA A 65 8.52 -17.88 16.19
CA ALA A 65 9.52 -17.23 15.34
C ALA A 65 9.38 -17.62 13.87
N LYS A 66 9.12 -18.91 13.58
CA LYS A 66 8.88 -19.39 12.22
C LYS A 66 7.62 -18.76 11.62
N GLN A 67 6.50 -18.82 12.33
CA GLN A 67 5.22 -18.28 11.87
C GLN A 67 5.28 -16.76 11.66
N PHE A 68 5.90 -16.05 12.60
CA PHE A 68 6.18 -14.62 12.46
C PHE A 68 7.03 -14.31 11.22
N GLY A 69 8.11 -15.07 10.99
CA GLY A 69 8.96 -14.91 9.82
C GLY A 69 8.22 -15.16 8.49
N GLU A 70 7.39 -16.21 8.43
CA GLU A 70 6.53 -16.50 7.28
C GLU A 70 5.54 -15.37 7.00
N ASN A 71 4.92 -14.82 8.05
CA ASN A 71 3.97 -13.71 7.94
C ASN A 71 4.66 -12.40 7.49
N VAL A 72 5.84 -12.08 8.01
CA VAL A 72 6.63 -10.93 7.56
C VAL A 72 7.05 -11.08 6.10
N ALA A 73 7.44 -12.28 5.67
CA ALA A 73 7.77 -12.55 4.27
C ALA A 73 6.54 -12.36 3.36
N ALA A 74 5.35 -12.77 3.80
CA ALA A 74 4.10 -12.53 3.08
C ALA A 74 3.80 -11.02 2.96
N LYS A 75 3.87 -10.27 4.07
CA LYS A 75 3.66 -8.81 4.07
C LYS A 75 4.67 -8.05 3.22
N SER A 76 5.92 -8.52 3.17
CA SER A 76 6.95 -7.95 2.29
C SER A 76 6.57 -8.08 0.80
N ARG A 77 5.96 -9.20 0.39
CA ARG A 77 5.46 -9.39 -0.97
C ARG A 77 4.28 -8.47 -1.27
N GLU A 78 3.35 -8.34 -0.31
CA GLU A 78 2.22 -7.40 -0.43
C GLU A 78 2.71 -5.95 -0.59
N ALA A 79 3.77 -5.54 0.13
CA ALA A 79 4.36 -4.21 0.01
C ALA A 79 4.97 -3.94 -1.38
N VAL A 80 5.61 -4.95 -1.98
CA VAL A 80 6.12 -4.87 -3.37
C VAL A 80 4.96 -4.74 -4.37
N GLN A 81 3.87 -5.48 -4.16
CA GLN A 81 2.65 -5.36 -4.97
C GLN A 81 2.05 -3.96 -4.87
N LEU A 82 1.90 -3.42 -3.66
CA LEU A 82 1.39 -2.07 -3.43
C LEU A 82 2.26 -1.00 -4.12
N THR A 83 3.58 -1.15 -4.09
CA THR A 83 4.50 -0.24 -4.78
C THR A 83 4.34 -0.31 -6.30
N THR A 84 4.09 -1.52 -6.83
CA THR A 84 3.82 -1.74 -8.26
C THR A 84 2.49 -1.12 -8.68
N GLU A 85 1.43 -1.33 -7.88
CA GLU A 85 0.12 -0.70 -8.10
C GLU A 85 0.23 0.82 -8.10
N ALA A 86 0.91 1.40 -7.10
CA ALA A 86 1.10 2.85 -7.02
C ALA A 86 1.80 3.39 -8.28
N ARG A 87 2.89 2.74 -8.72
CA ARG A 87 3.60 3.10 -9.95
C ARG A 87 2.66 3.10 -11.16
N ASP A 88 1.86 2.06 -11.31
CA ASP A 88 0.97 1.90 -12.45
C ASP A 88 -0.18 2.92 -12.43
N ASP A 89 -0.71 3.24 -11.24
CA ASP A 89 -1.69 4.31 -11.04
C ASP A 89 -1.13 5.70 -11.42
N TYR A 90 0.10 6.05 -10.99
CA TYR A 90 0.73 7.32 -11.38
C TYR A 90 0.99 7.37 -12.89
N ARG A 91 1.41 6.26 -13.48
CA ARG A 91 1.60 6.18 -14.93
C ARG A 91 0.29 6.46 -15.67
N SER A 92 -0.79 5.80 -15.25
CA SER A 92 -2.13 6.00 -15.82
C SER A 92 -2.59 7.45 -15.67
N TRP A 93 -2.34 8.08 -14.51
CA TRP A 93 -2.65 9.50 -14.30
C TRP A 93 -1.91 10.42 -15.29
N ILE A 94 -0.62 10.16 -15.56
CA ILE A 94 0.15 10.91 -16.57
C ILE A 94 -0.42 10.70 -17.97
N GLU A 95 -0.72 9.45 -18.34
CA GLU A 95 -1.27 9.10 -19.65
C GLU A 95 -2.61 9.82 -19.89
N GLN A 96 -3.51 9.83 -18.90
CA GLN A 96 -4.78 10.58 -18.95
C GLN A 96 -4.57 12.10 -19.07
N GLY A 97 -3.56 12.64 -18.39
CA GLY A 97 -3.18 14.04 -18.52
C GLY A 97 -2.75 14.41 -19.95
N PHE A 98 -1.94 13.54 -20.58
CA PHE A 98 -1.50 13.74 -21.96
C PHE A 98 -2.65 13.64 -22.97
N GLU A 99 -3.57 12.69 -22.78
CA GLU A 99 -4.78 12.57 -23.60
C GLU A 99 -5.67 13.81 -23.50
N THR A 100 -5.90 14.30 -22.28
CA THR A 100 -6.70 15.51 -22.01
C THR A 100 -6.08 16.72 -22.68
N PHE A 101 -4.77 16.91 -22.52
CA PHE A 101 -4.03 17.99 -23.17
C PHE A 101 -4.10 17.91 -24.70
N SER A 102 -3.82 16.73 -25.27
CA SER A 102 -3.85 16.52 -26.72
C SER A 102 -5.23 16.80 -27.31
N LYS A 103 -6.28 16.39 -26.62
CA LYS A 103 -7.67 16.67 -26.98
C LYS A 103 -7.94 18.17 -27.01
N GLN A 104 -7.57 18.90 -25.95
CA GLN A 104 -7.78 20.36 -25.86
C GLN A 104 -7.01 21.13 -26.94
N VAL A 105 -5.76 20.74 -27.24
CA VAL A 105 -4.97 21.34 -28.32
C VAL A 105 -5.64 21.09 -29.69
N SER A 106 -6.05 19.84 -29.97
CA SER A 106 -6.70 19.50 -31.24
C SER A 106 -8.03 20.23 -31.45
N GLN A 107 -8.80 20.43 -30.37
CA GLN A 107 -10.06 21.18 -30.42
C GLN A 107 -9.80 22.68 -30.63
N SER A 108 -8.78 23.23 -29.98
CA SER A 108 -8.40 24.65 -30.15
C SER A 108 -7.94 24.96 -31.58
N VAL A 109 -7.24 24.02 -32.24
CA VAL A 109 -6.80 24.14 -33.64
C VAL A 109 -7.96 24.01 -34.65
N LYS A 110 -9.01 23.25 -34.32
CA LYS A 110 -10.19 23.11 -35.19
C LYS A 110 -11.17 24.30 -35.13
N VAL A 111 -11.05 25.14 -34.10
CA VAL A 111 -11.95 26.29 -33.85
C VAL A 111 -11.28 27.63 -34.22
N ALA A 112 -9.98 27.62 -34.53
CA ALA A 112 -9.22 28.77 -35.05
C ALA A 112 -9.16 28.74 -36.59
#